data_AF-A0A1F2Z0G0-F1
#
_entry.id   AF-A0A1F2Z0G0-F1
#
_cell.length_a   1.000
_cell.length_b   1.000
_cell.length_c   1.000
_cell.angle_alpha   90.00
_cell.angle_beta   90.00
_cell.angle_gamma   90.00
#
_symmetry.space_group_name_H-M   'P 1'
#
loop_
_entity.id
_entity.type
_entity.pdbx_description
1 polymer ?
#
loop_
_entity_poly.entity_id
_entity_poly.type
_entity_poly.pdbx_seq_one_letter_code
_entity_poly.pdbx_strand_id
1 'polypeptide(L)'
;MKINPDFQVGTNAEAYASKLTAKKLRRKNAGETLEECSMLEIAQKLEKSAENHLTLEEMPERGMGGELIYRDNKSSSALTQNLKNPDRITVDASIDRVELAHKNGVLSMALDTAETIGAKNSAEQMLAHQMAAIHKMSLDLMAQAGNTRDPVEKCRLINCAARLMDVYQKGMITLNRLHSGGQQFMTVQHVQVSDGGQAVINGSVQTGANRK
;
A
#
# COMPACT_ATOMS: atom_id res chain seq x y z
N MET A 1 -27.58 -8.46 -22.28
CA MET A 1 -27.56 -9.14 -20.96
C MET A 1 -28.51 -8.38 -20.05
N LYS A 2 -29.69 -8.92 -19.73
CA LYS A 2 -30.65 -8.25 -18.84
C LYS A 2 -30.26 -8.56 -17.38
N ILE A 3 -29.88 -7.54 -16.61
CA ILE A 3 -29.66 -7.68 -15.17
C ILE A 3 -31.01 -7.61 -14.46
N ASN A 4 -31.22 -8.47 -13.46
CA ASN A 4 -32.42 -8.47 -12.62
C ASN A 4 -32.66 -7.06 -12.03
N PRO A 5 -33.89 -6.50 -12.11
CA PRO A 5 -34.22 -5.21 -11.49
C PRO A 5 -33.87 -5.11 -9.99
N ASP A 6 -33.84 -6.23 -9.26
CA ASP A 6 -33.51 -6.29 -7.83
C ASP A 6 -32.06 -6.75 -7.56
N PHE A 7 -31.12 -6.51 -8.49
CA PHE A 7 -29.73 -6.94 -8.31
C PHE A 7 -29.05 -6.23 -7.13
N GLN A 8 -28.87 -6.97 -6.04
CA GLN A 8 -28.09 -6.59 -4.87
C GLN A 8 -26.82 -7.44 -4.79
N VAL A 9 -25.67 -6.78 -4.60
CA VAL A 9 -24.42 -7.48 -4.29
C VAL A 9 -24.45 -8.00 -2.86
N GLY A 10 -24.07 -9.27 -2.68
CA GLY A 10 -24.12 -9.96 -1.39
C GLY A 10 -22.79 -9.96 -0.66
N THR A 11 -21.68 -9.73 -1.37
CA THR A 11 -20.33 -9.69 -0.79
C THR A 11 -19.54 -8.45 -1.23
N ASN A 12 -18.55 -8.05 -0.43
CA ASN A 12 -17.62 -6.98 -0.79
C ASN A 12 -16.89 -7.23 -2.11
N ALA A 13 -16.52 -8.49 -2.38
CA ALA A 13 -15.84 -8.89 -3.61
C ALA A 13 -16.74 -8.68 -4.84
N GLU A 14 -18.01 -9.05 -4.73
CA GLU A 14 -19.02 -8.81 -5.77
C GLU A 14 -19.30 -7.31 -5.95
N ALA A 15 -19.35 -6.54 -4.86
CA ALA A 15 -19.51 -5.08 -4.91
C ALA A 15 -18.35 -4.43 -5.67
N TYR A 16 -17.11 -4.83 -5.40
CA TYR A 16 -15.93 -4.33 -6.12
C TYR A 16 -15.91 -4.75 -7.60
N ALA A 17 -16.22 -6.02 -7.88
CA ALA A 17 -16.33 -6.53 -9.25
C ALA A 17 -17.43 -5.78 -10.04
N SER A 18 -18.54 -5.44 -9.38
CA SER A 18 -19.63 -4.66 -9.96
C SER A 18 -19.20 -3.23 -10.29
N LYS A 19 -18.45 -2.55 -9.41
CA LYS A 19 -17.83 -1.23 -9.71
C LYS A 19 -16.86 -1.29 -10.90
N LEU A 20 -16.00 -2.30 -10.95
CA LEU A 20 -15.04 -2.46 -12.06
C LEU A 20 -15.77 -2.72 -13.39
N THR A 21 -16.82 -3.55 -13.34
CA THR A 21 -17.65 -3.86 -14.51
C THR A 21 -18.41 -2.63 -14.99
N ALA A 22 -19.02 -1.86 -14.09
CA ALA A 22 -19.67 -0.59 -14.40
C ALA A 22 -18.70 0.40 -15.07
N LYS A 23 -17.48 0.54 -14.55
CA LYS A 23 -16.44 1.40 -15.14
C LYS A 23 -16.02 0.96 -16.54
N LYS A 24 -15.91 -0.35 -16.78
CA LYS A 24 -15.63 -0.90 -18.13
C LYS A 24 -16.78 -0.61 -19.09
N LEU A 25 -18.02 -0.77 -18.66
CA LEU A 25 -19.21 -0.48 -19.47
C LEU A 25 -19.31 1.01 -19.81
N ARG A 26 -19.07 1.92 -18.87
CA ARG A 26 -19.03 3.36 -19.15
C ARG A 26 -17.93 3.77 -20.12
N ARG A 27 -16.78 3.10 -20.09
CA ARG A 27 -15.67 3.38 -21.04
C ARG A 27 -15.96 2.91 -22.46
N LYS A 28 -16.77 1.87 -22.61
CA LYS A 28 -17.04 1.23 -23.91
C LYS A 28 -18.20 1.86 -24.68
N ASN A 29 -19.12 2.52 -23.97
CA ASN A 29 -20.37 3.01 -24.54
C ASN A 29 -20.41 4.54 -24.46
N ALA A 30 -20.70 5.21 -25.57
CA ALA A 30 -20.80 6.67 -25.65
C ALA A 30 -22.22 7.18 -25.35
N GLY A 31 -23.22 6.30 -25.44
CA GLY A 31 -24.64 6.63 -25.20
C GLY A 31 -25.32 7.20 -26.44
N GLU A 32 -24.77 6.91 -27.62
CA GLU A 32 -25.30 7.43 -28.89
C GLU A 32 -26.39 6.52 -29.47
N THR A 33 -26.33 5.23 -29.16
CA THR A 33 -27.32 4.22 -29.58
C THR A 33 -28.17 3.75 -28.42
N LEU A 34 -29.38 3.24 -28.72
CA LEU A 34 -30.30 2.71 -27.71
C LEU A 34 -29.68 1.55 -26.90
N GLU A 35 -28.88 0.71 -27.55
CA GLU A 35 -28.16 -0.38 -26.90
C GLU A 35 -27.10 0.15 -25.93
N GLU A 36 -26.34 1.18 -26.33
CA GLU A 36 -25.35 1.83 -25.47
C GLU A 36 -25.98 2.50 -24.25
N CYS A 37 -27.10 3.19 -24.43
CA CYS A 37 -27.87 3.76 -23.31
C CYS A 37 -28.32 2.69 -22.32
N SER A 38 -28.81 1.54 -22.81
CA SER A 38 -29.19 0.41 -21.95
C SER A 38 -27.99 -0.16 -21.19
N MET A 39 -26.82 -0.23 -21.82
CA MET A 39 -25.58 -0.67 -21.16
C MET A 39 -25.08 0.35 -20.12
N LEU A 40 -25.31 1.65 -20.32
CA LEU A 40 -25.02 2.70 -19.35
C LEU A 40 -25.98 2.65 -18.15
N GLU A 41 -27.27 2.38 -18.37
CA GLU A 41 -28.23 2.15 -17.27
C GLU A 41 -27.83 0.93 -16.42
N ILE A 42 -27.40 -0.15 -17.08
CA ILE A 42 -26.84 -1.33 -16.41
C ILE A 42 -25.62 -0.95 -15.56
N ALA A 43 -24.71 -0.15 -16.10
CA ALA A 43 -23.53 0.32 -15.37
C ALA A 43 -23.91 1.14 -14.14
N GLN A 44 -24.88 2.06 -14.26
CA GLN A 44 -25.40 2.85 -13.13
C GLN A 44 -26.03 1.97 -12.05
N LYS A 45 -26.81 0.95 -12.42
CA LYS A 45 -27.41 0.01 -11.44
C LYS A 45 -26.35 -0.79 -10.68
N LEU A 46 -25.35 -1.30 -11.39
CA LEU A 46 -24.22 -2.01 -10.77
C LEU A 46 -23.44 -1.12 -9.80
N GLU A 47 -23.21 0.14 -10.19
CA GLU A 47 -22.51 1.12 -9.35
C GLU A 47 -23.32 1.47 -8.10
N LYS A 48 -24.61 1.77 -8.24
CA LYS A 48 -25.50 2.08 -7.12
C LYS A 48 -25.64 0.91 -6.14
N SER A 49 -25.79 -0.31 -6.66
CA SER A 49 -25.86 -1.53 -5.85
C SER A 49 -24.56 -1.74 -5.04
N ALA A 50 -23.41 -1.54 -5.69
CA ALA A 50 -22.12 -1.62 -5.03
C ALA A 50 -21.86 -0.49 -4.03
N GLU A 51 -22.27 0.75 -4.33
CA GLU A 51 -22.18 1.87 -3.41
C GLU A 51 -23.00 1.63 -2.15
N ASN A 52 -24.27 1.23 -2.30
CA ASN A 52 -25.13 0.91 -1.16
C ASN A 52 -24.50 -0.16 -0.25
N HIS A 53 -23.88 -1.20 -0.82
CA HIS A 53 -23.26 -2.27 -0.05
C HIS A 53 -21.95 -1.87 0.64
N LEU A 54 -21.18 -0.96 0.02
CA LEU A 54 -19.87 -0.52 0.54
C LEU A 54 -19.97 0.68 1.47
N THR A 55 -21.12 1.36 1.52
CA THR A 55 -21.37 2.48 2.42
C THR A 55 -21.46 1.96 3.85
N LEU A 56 -20.79 2.66 4.78
CA LEU A 56 -20.87 2.34 6.20
C LEU A 56 -22.16 2.94 6.78
N GLU A 57 -22.87 2.18 7.61
CA GLU A 57 -24.07 2.67 8.31
C GLU A 57 -23.73 3.73 9.36
N GLU A 58 -22.59 3.56 10.04
CA GLU A 58 -22.02 4.52 10.97
C GLU A 58 -20.55 4.79 10.64
N MET A 59 -20.15 6.07 10.74
CA MET A 59 -18.77 6.47 10.51
C MET A 59 -17.94 6.14 11.75
N PRO A 60 -16.82 5.40 11.64
CA PRO A 60 -16.02 5.03 12.80
C PRO A 60 -15.42 6.28 13.48
N GLU A 61 -15.40 6.26 14.83
CA GLU A 61 -14.85 7.34 15.64
C GLU A 61 -13.34 7.44 15.49
N ARG A 62 -12.76 8.62 15.71
CA ARG A 62 -11.32 8.83 15.56
C ARG A 62 -10.61 8.88 16.93
N GLY A 63 -9.69 7.96 17.18
CA GLY A 63 -8.82 7.95 18.35
C GLY A 63 -7.70 9.00 18.28
N MET A 64 -7.06 9.25 19.42
CA MET A 64 -6.07 10.34 19.58
C MET A 64 -4.78 10.16 18.76
N GLY A 65 -4.48 8.95 18.26
CA GLY A 65 -3.34 8.66 17.36
C GLY A 65 -3.71 8.56 15.86
N GLY A 66 -4.91 9.00 15.46
CA GLY A 66 -5.39 8.85 14.07
C GLY A 66 -5.99 7.47 13.76
N GLU A 67 -6.33 6.72 14.79
CA GLU A 67 -7.01 5.43 14.73
C GLU A 67 -8.51 5.62 14.40
N LEU A 68 -9.12 4.78 13.58
CA LEU A 68 -10.56 4.63 13.45
C LEU A 68 -10.99 3.54 14.45
N ILE A 69 -11.92 3.86 15.33
CA ILE A 69 -12.51 2.96 16.30
C ILE A 69 -13.81 2.47 15.68
N TYR A 70 -13.79 1.25 15.15
CA TYR A 70 -15.00 0.57 14.72
C TYR A 70 -15.52 -0.26 15.89
N ARG A 71 -16.63 0.19 16.50
CA ARG A 71 -17.25 -0.50 17.63
C ARG A 71 -18.27 -1.51 17.09
N ASP A 72 -17.79 -2.66 16.64
CA ASP A 72 -18.68 -3.82 16.50
C ASP A 72 -18.72 -4.61 17.82
N ASN A 73 -19.83 -5.26 18.09
CA ASN A 73 -20.29 -5.84 19.37
C ASN A 73 -19.39 -6.94 19.96
N LYS A 74 -18.16 -7.13 19.46
CA LYS A 74 -17.22 -8.18 19.85
C LYS A 74 -15.76 -7.73 20.09
N SER A 75 -15.27 -6.59 19.59
CA SER A 75 -13.90 -6.13 19.84
C SER A 75 -13.66 -4.69 19.35
N SER A 76 -13.20 -3.80 20.22
CA SER A 76 -12.66 -2.49 19.83
C SER A 76 -11.27 -2.67 19.22
N SER A 77 -11.17 -2.56 17.89
CA SER A 77 -9.88 -2.53 17.18
C SER A 77 -9.51 -1.10 16.83
N ALA A 78 -8.29 -0.72 17.20
CA ALA A 78 -7.66 0.54 16.81
C ALA A 78 -7.17 0.44 15.35
N LEU A 79 -7.73 1.24 14.45
CA LEU A 79 -7.42 1.20 13.02
C LEU A 79 -6.64 2.45 12.60
N THR A 80 -5.31 2.47 12.57
CA THR A 80 -4.56 3.65 12.06
C THR A 80 -4.99 3.98 10.63
N GLN A 81 -5.73 5.07 10.36
CA GLN A 81 -6.02 5.56 9.00
C GLN A 81 -6.34 7.07 8.94
N ASN A 82 -5.60 7.80 8.09
CA ASN A 82 -5.90 9.16 7.61
C ASN A 82 -6.83 9.13 6.37
N LEU A 83 -7.92 8.37 6.40
CA LEU A 83 -8.87 8.32 5.29
C LEU A 83 -10.05 9.26 5.53
N LYS A 84 -10.26 10.17 4.57
CA LYS A 84 -11.33 11.17 4.63
C LYS A 84 -12.73 10.54 4.58
N ASN A 85 -12.89 9.42 3.87
CA ASN A 85 -14.15 8.66 3.73
C ASN A 85 -13.81 7.16 3.53
N PRO A 86 -13.67 6.35 4.59
CA PRO A 86 -13.42 4.91 4.45
C PRO A 86 -14.68 4.19 3.93
N ASP A 87 -14.50 3.25 2.99
CA ASP A 87 -15.55 2.30 2.60
C ASP A 87 -15.39 0.96 3.36
N ARG A 88 -16.39 0.09 3.25
CA ARG A 88 -16.38 -1.21 3.95
C ARG A 88 -15.14 -2.06 3.67
N ILE A 89 -14.67 -2.08 2.42
CA ILE A 89 -13.43 -2.80 2.04
C ILE A 89 -12.22 -2.23 2.78
N THR A 90 -12.14 -0.90 2.88
CA THR A 90 -11.03 -0.22 3.52
C THR A 90 -10.98 -0.53 5.02
N VAL A 91 -12.15 -0.60 5.67
CA VAL A 91 -12.29 -1.02 7.08
C VAL A 91 -11.88 -2.48 7.25
N ASP A 92 -12.44 -3.40 6.47
CA ASP A 92 -12.13 -4.83 6.55
C ASP A 92 -10.64 -5.10 6.33
N ALA A 93 -10.06 -4.50 5.28
CA ALA A 93 -8.64 -4.61 5.03
C ALA A 93 -7.79 -4.03 6.18
N SER A 94 -8.30 -3.03 6.91
CA SER A 94 -7.62 -2.48 8.09
C SER A 94 -7.65 -3.45 9.27
N ILE A 95 -8.79 -4.11 9.50
CA ILE A 95 -8.93 -5.16 10.52
C ILE A 95 -7.97 -6.32 10.19
N ASP A 96 -7.97 -6.80 8.95
CA ASP A 96 -7.09 -7.88 8.50
C ASP A 96 -5.61 -7.55 8.73
N ARG A 97 -5.19 -6.31 8.45
CA ARG A 97 -3.80 -5.86 8.67
C ARG A 97 -3.43 -5.84 10.15
N VAL A 98 -4.34 -5.39 11.02
CA VAL A 98 -4.15 -5.38 12.48
C VAL A 98 -4.06 -6.80 13.02
N GLU A 99 -4.94 -7.70 12.57
CA GLU A 99 -4.92 -9.10 12.96
C GLU A 99 -3.65 -9.81 12.48
N LEU A 100 -3.21 -9.56 11.24
CA LEU A 100 -1.94 -10.10 10.71
C LEU A 100 -0.74 -9.59 11.52
N ALA A 101 -0.70 -8.30 11.87
CA ALA A 101 0.35 -7.75 12.70
C ALA A 101 0.35 -8.35 14.11
N HIS A 102 -0.83 -8.55 14.70
CA HIS A 102 -1.01 -9.22 15.98
C HIS A 102 -0.52 -10.67 15.95
N LYS A 103 -0.92 -11.45 14.94
CA LYS A 103 -0.51 -12.84 14.74
C LYS A 103 1.00 -13.01 14.59
N ASN A 104 1.69 -12.02 14.03
CA ASN A 104 3.15 -12.01 13.92
C ASN A 104 3.86 -11.43 15.16
N GLY A 105 3.11 -11.01 16.18
CA GLY A 105 3.64 -10.43 17.41
C GLY A 105 4.35 -9.11 17.18
N VAL A 106 3.88 -8.30 16.22
CA VAL A 106 4.45 -6.99 15.88
C VAL A 106 3.43 -5.86 15.92
N LEU A 107 2.22 -6.08 16.45
CA LEU A 107 1.12 -5.10 16.40
C LEU A 107 1.54 -3.71 16.88
N SER A 108 2.09 -3.58 18.08
CA SER A 108 2.49 -2.27 18.62
C SER A 108 3.57 -1.60 17.75
N MET A 109 4.60 -2.35 17.34
CA MET A 109 5.66 -1.80 16.48
C MET A 109 5.14 -1.42 15.10
N ALA A 110 4.20 -2.19 14.56
CA ALA A 110 3.57 -1.98 13.28
C ALA A 110 2.80 -0.66 13.25
N LEU A 111 1.96 -0.43 14.26
CA LEU A 111 1.17 0.79 14.40
C LEU A 111 2.08 2.00 14.65
N ASP A 112 3.04 1.88 15.57
CA ASP A 112 4.02 2.93 15.87
C ASP A 112 4.88 3.28 14.66
N THR A 113 5.33 2.29 13.88
CA THR A 113 6.07 2.51 12.64
C THR A 113 5.19 3.25 11.63
N ALA A 114 3.94 2.85 11.45
CA ALA A 114 3.02 3.49 10.50
C ALA A 114 2.74 4.95 10.86
N GLU A 115 2.60 5.25 12.15
CA GLU A 115 2.46 6.61 12.68
C GLU A 115 3.75 7.42 12.48
N THR A 116 4.90 6.86 12.88
CA THR A 116 6.21 7.52 12.79
C THR A 116 6.58 7.89 11.36
N ILE A 117 6.32 7.01 10.40
CA ILE A 117 6.57 7.31 8.98
C ILE A 117 5.51 8.22 8.37
N GLY A 118 4.43 8.54 9.09
CA GLY A 118 3.32 9.34 8.59
C GLY A 118 2.63 8.69 7.39
N ALA A 119 2.32 7.39 7.49
CA ALA A 119 1.74 6.62 6.37
C ALA A 119 0.44 7.26 5.87
N LYS A 120 0.41 7.62 4.57
CA LYS A 120 -0.67 8.42 3.97
C LYS A 120 -1.80 7.61 3.35
N ASN A 121 -1.55 6.33 3.08
CA ASN A 121 -2.48 5.42 2.43
C ASN A 121 -2.26 3.97 2.90
N SER A 122 -3.16 3.07 2.52
CA SER A 122 -3.12 1.66 2.90
C SER A 122 -1.87 0.91 2.44
N ALA A 123 -1.26 1.29 1.32
CA ALA A 123 -0.03 0.65 0.84
C ALA A 123 1.18 1.03 1.70
N GLU A 124 1.30 2.30 2.08
CA GLU A 124 2.34 2.75 3.02
C GLU A 124 2.18 2.10 4.40
N GLN A 125 0.94 1.88 4.86
CA GLN A 125 0.66 1.15 6.09
C GLN A 125 1.07 -0.32 6.01
N MET A 126 0.77 -0.99 4.90
CA MET A 126 1.24 -2.37 4.67
C MET A 126 2.76 -2.45 4.66
N LEU A 127 3.43 -1.44 4.10
CA LEU A 127 4.89 -1.36 4.11
C LEU A 127 5.42 -1.21 5.55
N ALA A 128 4.85 -0.31 6.36
CA ALA A 128 5.17 -0.21 7.80
C ALA A 128 4.95 -1.55 8.52
N HIS A 129 3.79 -2.16 8.26
CA HIS A 129 3.41 -3.56 8.48
C HIS A 129 4.59 -4.53 8.42
N GLN A 130 5.04 -4.66 7.17
CA GLN A 130 6.08 -5.57 6.77
C GLN A 130 7.44 -5.19 7.38
N MET A 131 7.76 -3.90 7.47
CA MET A 131 9.02 -3.42 8.02
C MET A 131 9.15 -3.75 9.51
N ALA A 132 8.08 -3.60 10.29
CA ALA A 132 8.06 -4.03 11.70
C ALA A 132 8.29 -5.55 11.83
N ALA A 133 7.64 -6.35 11.00
CA ALA A 133 7.83 -7.82 10.97
C ALA A 133 9.27 -8.21 10.62
N ILE A 134 9.83 -7.58 9.58
CA ILE A 134 11.22 -7.81 9.13
C ILE A 134 12.21 -7.40 10.21
N HIS A 135 12.00 -6.24 10.85
CA HIS A 135 12.83 -5.77 11.95
C HIS A 135 12.89 -6.79 13.09
N LYS A 136 11.71 -7.19 13.62
CA LYS A 136 11.63 -8.20 14.67
C LYS A 136 12.35 -9.49 14.26
N MET A 137 11.99 -10.06 13.10
CA MET A 137 12.56 -11.33 12.65
C MET A 137 14.08 -11.25 12.48
N SER A 138 14.60 -10.13 11.97
CA SER A 138 16.06 -9.95 11.82
C SER A 138 16.78 -9.96 13.17
N LEU A 139 16.23 -9.30 14.19
CA LEU A 139 16.81 -9.26 15.53
C LEU A 139 16.66 -10.61 16.26
N ASP A 140 15.52 -11.29 16.10
CA ASP A 140 15.31 -12.64 16.64
C ASP A 140 16.31 -13.64 16.04
N LEU A 141 16.57 -13.59 14.74
CA LEU A 141 17.57 -14.44 14.07
C LEU A 141 18.99 -14.13 14.54
N MET A 142 19.33 -12.86 14.77
CA MET A 142 20.63 -12.49 15.35
C MET A 142 20.78 -13.00 16.78
N ALA A 143 19.74 -12.86 17.61
CA ALA A 143 19.73 -13.37 18.97
C ALA A 143 19.89 -14.90 19.00
N GLN A 144 19.19 -15.61 18.10
CA GLN A 144 19.35 -17.05 17.92
C GLN A 144 20.78 -17.41 17.51
N ALA A 145 21.35 -16.73 16.50
CA ALA A 145 22.71 -16.96 16.06
C ALA A 145 23.77 -16.73 17.16
N GLY A 146 23.51 -15.78 18.07
CA GLY A 146 24.35 -15.54 19.25
C GLY A 146 24.44 -16.76 20.17
N ASN A 147 23.36 -17.55 20.25
CA ASN A 147 23.25 -18.74 21.10
C ASN A 147 23.58 -20.06 20.36
N THR A 148 23.68 -20.05 19.03
CA THR A 148 23.99 -21.23 18.22
C THR A 148 25.48 -21.59 18.28
N ARG A 149 25.79 -22.83 18.66
CA ARG A 149 27.16 -23.36 18.71
C ARG A 149 27.65 -23.90 17.37
N ASP A 150 26.75 -24.48 16.58
CA ASP A 150 27.09 -24.98 15.25
C ASP A 150 27.48 -23.79 14.34
N PRO A 151 28.73 -23.71 13.85
CA PRO A 151 29.18 -22.61 13.01
C PRO A 151 28.39 -22.50 11.71
N VAL A 152 27.96 -23.63 11.13
CA VAL A 152 27.21 -23.63 9.87
C VAL A 152 25.85 -22.99 10.07
N GLU A 153 25.09 -23.44 11.07
CA GLU A 153 23.78 -22.88 11.32
C GLU A 153 23.84 -21.43 11.82
N LYS A 154 24.86 -21.09 12.62
CA LYS A 154 25.12 -19.68 13.00
C LYS A 154 25.30 -18.78 11.77
N CYS A 155 26.11 -19.20 10.81
CA CYS A 155 26.31 -18.46 9.56
C CYS A 155 25.00 -18.31 8.75
N ARG A 156 24.17 -19.36 8.69
CA ARG A 156 22.88 -19.31 7.97
C ARG A 156 21.90 -18.33 8.62
N LEU A 157 21.80 -18.32 9.94
CA LEU A 157 20.96 -17.37 10.70
C LEU A 157 21.43 -15.93 10.48
N ILE A 158 22.74 -15.66 10.59
CA ILE A 158 23.32 -14.33 10.36
C ILE A 158 23.06 -13.86 8.92
N ASN A 159 23.26 -14.73 7.94
CA ASN A 159 23.04 -14.39 6.53
C ASN A 159 21.55 -14.10 6.25
N CYS A 160 20.63 -14.85 6.87
CA CYS A 160 19.20 -14.58 6.78
C CYS A 160 18.85 -13.23 7.41
N ALA A 161 19.35 -12.95 8.61
CA ALA A 161 19.17 -11.66 9.28
C ALA A 161 19.68 -10.49 8.44
N ALA A 162 20.90 -10.61 7.88
CA ALA A 162 21.49 -9.58 7.02
C ALA A 162 20.62 -9.29 5.78
N ARG A 163 20.05 -10.32 5.15
CA ARG A 163 19.12 -10.15 4.02
C ARG A 163 17.84 -9.44 4.43
N LEU A 164 17.27 -9.76 5.60
CA LEU A 164 16.10 -9.06 6.11
C LEU A 164 16.40 -7.59 6.40
N MET A 165 17.56 -7.27 6.98
CA MET A 165 18.01 -5.90 7.21
C MET A 165 18.21 -5.11 5.92
N ASP A 166 18.72 -5.74 4.86
CA ASP A 166 18.82 -5.14 3.53
C ASP A 166 17.41 -4.84 2.95
N VAL A 167 16.45 -5.77 3.09
CA VAL A 167 15.05 -5.52 2.69
C VAL A 167 14.42 -4.38 3.49
N TYR A 168 14.68 -4.28 4.79
CA TYR A 168 14.20 -3.17 5.62
C TYR A 168 14.71 -1.82 5.09
N GLN A 169 16.00 -1.70 4.78
CA GLN A 169 16.60 -0.49 4.22
C GLN A 169 16.01 -0.15 2.83
N LYS A 170 15.78 -1.16 1.99
CA LYS A 170 15.07 -0.98 0.71
C LYS A 170 13.63 -0.50 0.91
N GLY A 171 12.96 -0.94 1.97
CA GLY A 171 11.67 -0.42 2.41
C GLY A 171 11.72 1.08 2.69
N MET A 172 12.71 1.55 3.47
CA MET A 172 12.91 2.99 3.75
C MET A 172 13.17 3.80 2.47
N ILE A 173 13.98 3.28 1.54
CA ILE A 173 14.22 3.95 0.25
C ILE A 173 12.94 4.03 -0.57
N THR A 174 12.15 2.95 -0.58
CA THR A 174 10.87 2.89 -1.30
C THR A 174 9.90 3.92 -0.73
N LEU A 175 9.78 4.00 0.60
CA LEU A 175 8.99 5.01 1.28
C LEU A 175 9.41 6.43 0.91
N ASN A 176 10.72 6.73 0.96
CA ASN A 176 11.23 8.05 0.59
C ASN A 176 10.87 8.42 -0.86
N ARG A 177 10.94 7.45 -1.79
CA ARG A 177 10.53 7.65 -3.19
C ARG A 177 9.03 7.88 -3.35
N LEU A 178 8.21 7.17 -2.57
CA LEU A 178 6.75 7.37 -2.55
C LEU A 178 6.42 8.79 -2.05
N HIS A 179 7.12 9.25 -1.02
CA HIS A 179 6.91 10.58 -0.45
C HIS A 179 7.45 11.73 -1.31
N SER A 180 8.57 11.52 -2.00
CA SER A 180 9.13 12.51 -2.94
C SER A 180 8.42 12.53 -4.29
N GLY A 181 7.45 11.64 -4.52
CA GLY A 181 6.71 11.56 -5.79
C GLY A 181 7.59 11.23 -6.99
N GLY A 182 8.73 10.56 -6.78
CA GLY A 182 9.70 10.29 -7.85
C GLY A 182 10.50 11.51 -8.32
N GLN A 183 10.43 12.65 -7.61
CA GLN A 183 11.23 13.83 -7.95
C GLN A 183 12.69 13.60 -7.57
N GLN A 184 13.55 13.52 -8.59
CA GLN A 184 15.00 13.61 -8.43
C GLN A 184 15.42 15.05 -8.75
N PHE A 185 15.78 15.83 -7.73
CA PHE A 185 16.36 17.15 -7.95
C PHE A 185 17.78 16.99 -8.51
N MET A 186 17.94 17.09 -9.83
CA MET A 186 19.24 17.27 -10.46
C MET A 186 19.60 18.76 -10.40
N THR A 187 20.54 19.13 -9.54
CA THR A 187 21.12 20.48 -9.56
C THR A 187 22.14 20.52 -10.70
N VAL A 188 21.80 21.17 -11.80
CA VAL A 188 22.76 21.43 -12.89
C VAL A 188 23.71 22.53 -12.42
N GLN A 189 24.89 22.14 -11.95
CA GLN A 189 25.98 23.09 -11.70
C GLN A 189 26.77 23.25 -13.00
N HIS A 190 26.63 24.40 -13.66
CA HIS A 190 27.54 24.78 -14.74
C HIS A 190 28.92 25.03 -14.14
N VAL A 191 29.83 24.07 -14.30
CA VAL A 191 31.26 24.25 -14.04
C VAL A 191 31.86 24.84 -15.31
N GLN A 192 32.24 26.12 -15.27
CA GLN A 192 33.06 26.69 -16.34
C GLN A 192 34.47 26.10 -16.22
N VAL A 193 34.85 25.32 -17.23
CA VAL A 193 36.21 24.84 -17.40
C VAL A 193 36.90 25.83 -18.33
N SER A 194 37.89 26.57 -17.83
CA SER A 194 38.74 27.45 -18.63
C SER A 194 39.66 26.63 -19.53
N ASP A 195 40.12 27.21 -20.65
CA ASP A 195 41.05 26.57 -21.60
C ASP A 195 42.26 25.97 -20.86
N GLY A 196 42.29 24.63 -20.75
CA GLY A 196 43.35 23.87 -20.08
C GLY A 196 42.94 23.13 -18.79
N GLY A 197 41.74 23.32 -18.25
CA GLY A 197 41.24 22.53 -17.10
C GLY A 197 40.72 21.16 -17.53
N GLN A 198 41.16 20.07 -16.89
CA GLN A 198 40.52 18.75 -17.07
C GLN A 198 39.59 18.46 -15.88
N ALA A 199 38.29 18.39 -16.16
CA ALA A 199 37.34 17.82 -15.22
C ALA A 199 37.35 16.30 -15.36
N VAL A 200 37.98 15.60 -14.43
CA VAL A 200 37.94 14.13 -14.36
C VAL A 200 36.64 13.72 -13.66
N ILE A 201 35.70 13.17 -14.44
CA ILE A 201 34.45 12.61 -13.90
C ILE A 201 34.61 11.09 -13.84
N ASN A 202 34.75 10.54 -12.62
CA ASN A 202 34.72 9.10 -12.40
C ASN A 202 33.25 8.61 -12.43
N GLY A 203 32.71 8.38 -13.62
CA GLY A 203 31.39 7.79 -13.81
C GLY A 203 31.11 7.45 -15.26
N SER A 204 30.64 6.24 -15.54
CA SER A 204 30.32 5.77 -16.88
C SER A 204 29.12 6.52 -17.45
N VAL A 205 29.34 7.34 -18.49
CA VAL A 205 28.28 8.00 -19.25
C VAL A 205 27.65 6.99 -20.20
N GLN A 206 26.37 6.68 -20.01
CA GLN A 206 25.59 5.87 -20.94
C GLN A 206 24.76 6.80 -21.83
N THR A 207 25.28 7.10 -23.02
CA THR A 207 24.64 8.01 -23.97
C THR A 207 23.50 7.30 -24.70
N GLY A 208 22.25 7.73 -24.46
CA GLY A 208 21.07 7.26 -25.20
C GLY A 208 21.05 7.85 -26.60
N ALA A 209 21.30 7.01 -27.62
CA ALA A 209 21.23 7.41 -29.02
C ALA A 209 19.76 7.52 -29.48
N ASN A 210 19.30 8.73 -29.73
CA ASN A 210 18.01 9.01 -30.37
C ASN A 210 18.24 9.03 -31.91
N ARG A 211 17.73 8.03 -32.64
CA ARG A 211 17.68 8.06 -34.11
C ARG A 211 16.29 8.53 -34.54
N LYS A 212 16.28 9.65 -35.26
CA LYS A 212 15.17 10.14 -36.09
C LYS A 212 14.83 9.12 -37.18
#